data_AF-A0A5M8Q0L0-F1
#
_entry.id   AF-A0A5M8Q0L0-F1
#
_cell.length_a   1.000
_cell.length_b   1.000
_cell.length_c   1.000
_cell.angle_alpha   90.00
_cell.angle_beta   90.00
_cell.angle_gamma   90.00
#
_symmetry.space_group_name_H-M   'P 1'
#
loop_
_entity.id
_entity.type
_entity.pdbx_description
1 polymer ?
#
loop_
_entity_poly.entity_id
_entity_poly.type
_entity_poly.pdbx_seq_one_letter_code
_entity_poly.pdbx_strand_id
1 'polypeptide(L)'
;MSTRPAKRARSSTSTAAIDSPRISTPSIDLAPLIASFPTATLQGILLEAAKSNPSVAALVKTKYDHLAAAQRAKVVDFDYLSKDAWETLNVKYRSLSGSKQYDMSFDASESVVECIQEIAKECPKEASLGTKKNALETLRKIGKSICLSNDTLGHEVRKSFQYDTCLEDAMYRILETLSYGERDRHLMSAPRGEKPWYEKMCELVGLGAGHCIFAEMDNVVGLMELGKGSTDEDDEDEHGNDGEDEQSEEDEHGSDAGEDEESEDVSDVLVRGKRESLR
;
A
#
# COMPACT_ATOMS: atom_id res chain seq x y z
N MET A 1 40.70 -55.33 88.70
CA MET A 1 39.34 -55.15 89.27
C MET A 1 38.86 -53.76 88.86
N SER A 2 38.25 -53.64 87.69
CA SER A 2 36.80 -53.54 87.46
C SER A 2 36.14 -52.33 88.10
N THR A 3 35.89 -51.28 87.32
CA THR A 3 34.66 -50.47 87.41
C THR A 3 34.28 -49.97 86.01
N ARG A 4 33.03 -50.24 85.63
CA ARG A 4 32.40 -49.95 84.32
C ARG A 4 31.97 -48.48 84.23
N PRO A 5 31.92 -47.87 83.04
CA PRO A 5 31.32 -46.54 82.88
C PRO A 5 29.79 -46.60 82.79
N ALA A 6 29.16 -45.55 83.32
CA ALA A 6 27.72 -45.39 83.50
C ALA A 6 26.96 -45.20 82.18
N LYS A 7 25.81 -45.86 82.11
CA LYS A 7 24.82 -45.87 81.03
C LYS A 7 24.02 -44.55 81.05
N ARG A 8 24.26 -43.64 80.12
CA ARG A 8 23.42 -42.45 79.89
C ARG A 8 22.25 -42.80 78.97
N ALA A 9 21.04 -42.51 79.44
CA ALA A 9 19.81 -42.53 78.66
C ALA A 9 19.83 -41.43 77.58
N ARG A 10 19.51 -41.77 76.33
CA ARG A 10 19.15 -40.80 75.30
C ARG A 10 17.63 -40.67 75.27
N SER A 11 17.19 -39.47 75.62
CA SER A 11 15.81 -39.02 75.45
C SER A 11 15.49 -38.91 73.96
N SER A 12 14.30 -39.37 73.63
CA SER A 12 13.60 -39.27 72.36
C SER A 12 13.34 -37.83 71.92
N THR A 13 13.64 -37.49 70.67
CA THR A 13 12.82 -36.54 69.88
C THR A 13 13.04 -36.86 68.41
N SER A 14 12.09 -37.60 67.83
CA SER A 14 11.93 -37.73 66.38
C SER A 14 11.16 -36.50 65.90
N THR A 15 11.87 -35.49 65.41
CA THR A 15 11.26 -34.41 64.63
C THR A 15 11.16 -34.89 63.20
N ALA A 16 9.95 -35.29 62.81
CA ALA A 16 9.57 -35.60 61.46
C ALA A 16 9.98 -34.45 60.52
N ALA A 17 10.82 -34.77 59.53
CA ALA A 17 10.99 -33.94 58.37
C ALA A 17 9.62 -33.88 57.66
N ILE A 18 9.01 -32.70 57.67
CA ILE A 18 7.86 -32.39 56.82
C ILE A 18 8.42 -32.30 55.40
N ASP A 19 8.48 -33.46 54.75
CA ASP A 19 8.63 -33.57 53.31
C ASP A 19 7.41 -32.89 52.70
N SER A 20 7.60 -31.63 52.27
CA SER A 20 6.56 -30.87 51.60
C SER A 20 6.41 -31.45 50.20
N PRO A 21 5.27 -32.07 49.86
CA PRO A 21 5.10 -32.65 48.53
C PRO A 21 5.15 -31.51 47.51
N ARG A 22 6.14 -31.58 46.63
CA ARG A 22 6.18 -30.79 45.39
C ARG A 22 4.96 -31.23 44.58
N ILE A 23 3.85 -30.52 44.73
CA ILE A 23 2.68 -30.68 43.87
C ILE A 23 3.14 -30.25 42.48
N SER A 24 3.55 -31.22 41.67
CA SER A 24 3.79 -31.02 40.25
C SER A 24 2.42 -30.85 39.61
N THR A 25 1.96 -29.59 39.52
CA THR A 25 0.76 -29.26 38.75
C THR A 25 0.93 -29.81 37.34
N PRO A 26 -0.02 -30.59 36.80
CA PRO A 26 0.04 -31.00 35.42
C PRO A 26 0.00 -29.73 34.57
N SER A 27 1.11 -29.43 33.90
CA SER A 27 1.15 -28.37 32.90
C SER A 27 0.24 -28.82 31.77
N ILE A 28 -0.99 -28.31 31.76
CA ILE A 28 -1.92 -28.54 30.66
C ILE A 28 -1.23 -28.02 29.39
N ASP A 29 -1.05 -28.89 28.42
CA ASP A 29 -0.60 -28.46 27.10
C ASP A 29 -1.75 -27.67 26.44
N LEU A 30 -1.57 -26.35 26.37
CA LEU A 30 -2.56 -25.45 25.80
C LEU A 30 -2.54 -25.45 24.27
N ALA A 31 -1.48 -25.96 23.62
CA ALA A 31 -1.35 -25.92 22.16
C ALA A 31 -2.50 -26.61 21.41
N PRO A 32 -2.92 -27.85 21.72
CA PRO A 32 -4.03 -28.49 21.02
C PRO A 32 -5.38 -27.82 21.30
N LEU A 33 -5.56 -27.23 22.49
CA LEU A 33 -6.77 -26.49 22.86
C LEU A 33 -6.86 -25.19 22.05
N ILE A 34 -5.77 -24.42 22.01
CA ILE A 34 -5.66 -23.19 21.22
C ILE A 34 -5.93 -23.48 19.74
N ALA A 35 -5.34 -24.55 19.18
CA ALA A 35 -5.49 -24.91 17.78
C ALA A 35 -6.93 -25.30 17.39
N SER A 36 -7.77 -25.69 18.36
CA SER A 36 -9.18 -26.06 18.13
C SER A 36 -10.15 -24.88 18.10
N PHE A 37 -9.72 -23.70 18.56
CA PHE A 37 -10.59 -22.52 18.58
C PHE A 37 -10.66 -21.83 17.20
N PRO A 38 -11.83 -21.29 16.82
CA PRO A 38 -11.93 -20.38 15.68
C PRO A 38 -11.07 -19.12 15.87
N THR A 39 -10.55 -18.57 14.76
CA THR A 39 -9.70 -17.37 14.78
C THR A 39 -10.34 -16.18 15.50
N ALA A 40 -11.65 -15.97 15.31
CA ALA A 40 -12.38 -14.89 15.97
C ALA A 40 -12.38 -15.05 17.51
N THR A 41 -12.54 -16.27 18.02
CA THR A 41 -12.48 -16.58 19.45
C THR A 41 -11.07 -16.34 20.00
N LEU A 42 -10.04 -16.77 19.27
CA LEU A 42 -8.64 -16.52 19.65
C LEU A 42 -8.32 -15.03 19.70
N GLN A 43 -8.77 -14.25 18.72
CA GLN A 43 -8.61 -12.79 18.71
C GLN A 43 -9.32 -12.14 19.89
N GLY A 44 -10.54 -12.58 20.23
CA GLY A 44 -11.29 -12.09 21.38
C GLY A 44 -10.56 -12.34 22.70
N ILE A 45 -10.09 -13.57 22.92
CA ILE A 45 -9.33 -13.95 24.11
C ILE A 45 -8.02 -13.17 24.19
N LEU A 46 -7.27 -13.05 23.08
CA LEU A 46 -6.00 -12.33 23.05
C LEU A 46 -6.21 -10.84 23.34
N LEU A 47 -7.29 -10.24 22.82
CA LEU A 47 -7.63 -8.85 23.09
C LEU A 47 -7.98 -8.63 24.56
N GLU A 48 -8.77 -9.52 25.17
CA GLU A 48 -9.09 -9.46 26.59
C GLU A 48 -7.85 -9.64 27.47
N ALA A 49 -6.96 -10.58 27.11
CA ALA A 49 -5.69 -10.81 27.78
C ALA A 49 -4.75 -9.59 27.66
N ALA A 50 -4.68 -8.96 26.49
CA ALA A 50 -3.88 -7.75 26.27
C ALA A 50 -4.43 -6.55 27.06
N LYS A 51 -5.77 -6.40 27.16
CA LYS A 51 -6.41 -5.37 27.99
C LYS A 51 -6.13 -5.56 29.48
N SER A 52 -6.12 -6.82 29.94
CA SER A 52 -5.95 -7.15 31.35
C SER A 52 -4.48 -7.23 31.78
N ASN A 53 -3.55 -7.41 30.83
CA ASN A 53 -2.14 -7.58 31.10
C ASN A 53 -1.26 -6.79 30.11
N PRO A 54 -0.62 -5.69 30.56
CA PRO A 54 0.26 -4.86 29.73
C PRO A 54 1.42 -5.62 29.08
N SER A 55 1.92 -6.69 29.70
CA SER A 55 3.00 -7.51 29.13
C SER A 55 2.55 -8.29 27.89
N VAL A 56 1.30 -8.75 27.86
CA VAL A 56 0.70 -9.42 26.70
C VAL A 56 0.50 -8.41 25.57
N ALA A 57 0.00 -7.21 25.89
CA ALA A 57 -0.12 -6.13 24.91
C ALA A 57 1.25 -5.75 24.29
N ALA A 58 2.28 -5.59 25.12
CA ALA A 58 3.64 -5.30 24.64
C ALA A 58 4.21 -6.44 23.77
N LEU A 59 3.96 -7.70 24.13
CA LEU A 59 4.38 -8.85 23.33
C LEU A 59 3.69 -8.89 21.96
N VAL A 60 2.37 -8.68 21.93
CA VAL A 60 1.60 -8.62 20.68
C VAL A 60 2.11 -7.50 19.79
N LYS A 61 2.30 -6.30 20.35
CA LYS A 61 2.85 -5.15 19.61
C LYS A 61 4.25 -5.45 19.06
N THR A 62 5.14 -6.00 19.88
CA THR A 62 6.51 -6.35 19.46
C THR A 62 6.51 -7.38 18.32
N LYS A 63 5.64 -8.39 18.39
CA LYS A 63 5.51 -9.40 17.33
C LYS A 63 4.95 -8.81 16.04
N TYR A 64 3.95 -7.94 16.15
CA TYR A 64 3.42 -7.20 15.01
C TYR A 64 4.49 -6.30 14.38
N ASP A 65 5.22 -5.52 15.17
CA ASP A 65 6.28 -4.62 14.69
C ASP A 65 7.39 -5.39 13.97
N HIS A 66 7.77 -6.57 14.48
CA HIS A 66 8.74 -7.44 13.81
C HIS A 66 8.22 -7.97 12.46
N LEU A 67 6.96 -8.40 12.39
CA LEU A 67 6.34 -8.84 11.13
C LEU A 67 6.23 -7.69 10.13
N ALA A 68 5.78 -6.51 10.58
CA ALA A 68 5.68 -5.32 9.77
C ALA A 68 7.05 -4.86 9.25
N ALA A 69 8.09 -4.90 10.08
CA ALA A 69 9.46 -4.58 9.68
C ALA A 69 9.97 -5.54 8.60
N ALA A 70 9.70 -6.85 8.74
CA ALA A 70 10.06 -7.83 7.71
C ALA A 70 9.33 -7.58 6.38
N GLN A 71 8.03 -7.22 6.42
CA GLN A 71 7.27 -6.86 5.23
C GLN A 71 7.80 -5.59 4.55
N ARG A 72 8.13 -4.56 5.33
CA ARG A 72 8.72 -3.31 4.82
C ARG A 72 10.12 -3.49 4.24
N ALA A 73 10.86 -4.51 4.65
CA ALA A 73 12.19 -4.82 4.13
C ALA A 73 12.15 -5.54 2.77
N LYS A 74 11.05 -6.22 2.45
CA LYS A 74 10.88 -6.95 1.19
C LYS A 74 10.35 -6.02 0.09
N VAL A 75 10.95 -6.11 -1.09
CA VAL A 75 10.37 -5.58 -2.33
C VAL A 75 9.89 -6.77 -3.15
N VAL A 76 8.60 -6.80 -3.49
CA VAL A 76 7.98 -7.82 -4.34
C VAL A 76 7.79 -7.24 -5.75
N ASP A 77 8.10 -8.04 -6.76
CA ASP A 77 7.88 -7.71 -8.16
C ASP A 77 6.70 -8.54 -8.70
N PHE A 78 5.73 -7.85 -9.29
CA PHE A 78 4.49 -8.41 -9.83
C PHE A 78 4.44 -8.39 -11.36
N ASP A 79 5.52 -7.99 -12.04
CA ASP A 79 5.52 -7.82 -13.50
C ASP A 79 5.08 -9.10 -14.25
N TYR A 80 5.35 -10.28 -13.67
CA TYR A 80 4.88 -11.57 -14.18
C TYR A 80 3.35 -11.67 -14.29
N LEU A 81 2.60 -11.10 -13.34
CA LEU A 81 1.13 -11.10 -13.36
C LEU A 81 0.59 -10.21 -14.48
N SER A 82 1.24 -9.07 -14.76
CA SER A 82 0.84 -8.25 -15.91
C SER A 82 1.10 -8.95 -17.25
N LYS A 83 2.17 -9.74 -17.33
CA LYS A 83 2.48 -10.56 -18.52
C LYS A 83 1.47 -11.69 -18.67
N ASP A 84 1.14 -12.39 -17.60
CA ASP A 84 0.17 -13.49 -17.62
C ASP A 84 -1.23 -13.01 -18.04
N ALA A 85 -1.69 -11.89 -17.47
CA ALA A 85 -2.93 -11.26 -17.90
C ALA A 85 -2.89 -10.83 -19.38
N TRP A 86 -1.77 -10.25 -19.83
CA TRP A 86 -1.61 -9.87 -21.24
C TRP A 86 -1.59 -11.09 -22.17
N GLU A 87 -0.88 -12.16 -21.82
CA GLU A 87 -0.81 -13.41 -22.60
C GLU A 87 -2.18 -14.09 -22.67
N THR A 88 -2.91 -14.12 -21.57
CA THR A 88 -4.29 -14.63 -21.52
C THR A 88 -5.20 -13.88 -22.49
N LEU A 89 -5.13 -12.55 -22.50
CA LEU A 89 -5.99 -11.70 -23.34
C LEU A 89 -5.57 -11.65 -24.82
N ASN A 90 -4.28 -11.75 -25.13
CA ASN A 90 -3.76 -11.43 -26.46
C ASN A 90 -3.12 -12.62 -27.20
N VAL A 91 -2.81 -13.72 -26.51
CA VAL A 91 -2.04 -14.84 -27.07
C VAL A 91 -2.80 -16.15 -26.94
N LYS A 92 -3.20 -16.54 -25.73
CA LYS A 92 -3.67 -17.88 -25.36
C LYS A 92 -4.81 -18.40 -26.25
N TYR A 93 -5.75 -17.53 -26.60
CA TYR A 93 -6.95 -17.89 -27.37
C TYR A 93 -7.01 -17.26 -28.76
N ARG A 94 -5.93 -16.61 -29.21
CA ARG A 94 -5.91 -15.83 -30.45
C ARG A 94 -6.16 -16.66 -31.72
N SER A 95 -5.76 -17.93 -31.73
CA SER A 95 -5.94 -18.82 -32.88
C SER A 95 -7.32 -19.46 -32.95
N LEU A 96 -8.17 -19.25 -31.93
CA LEU A 96 -9.52 -19.78 -31.89
C LEU A 96 -10.48 -18.94 -32.75
N SER A 97 -11.54 -19.57 -33.23
CA SER A 97 -12.64 -18.84 -33.89
C SER A 97 -13.37 -17.96 -32.87
N GLY A 98 -14.05 -16.90 -33.33
CA GLY A 98 -14.78 -15.99 -32.44
C GLY A 98 -15.78 -16.68 -31.51
N SER A 99 -16.51 -17.70 -31.99
CA SER A 99 -17.41 -18.50 -31.12
C SER A 99 -16.66 -19.23 -30.01
N LYS A 100 -15.49 -19.80 -30.31
CA LYS A 100 -14.68 -20.47 -29.29
C LYS A 100 -14.00 -19.47 -28.34
N GLN A 101 -13.63 -18.29 -28.84
CA GLN A 101 -13.15 -17.20 -27.99
C GLN A 101 -14.24 -16.73 -27.02
N TYR A 102 -15.48 -16.63 -27.48
CA TYR A 102 -16.63 -16.34 -26.63
C TYR A 102 -16.77 -17.41 -25.52
N ASP A 103 -16.70 -18.69 -25.88
CA ASP A 103 -16.77 -19.80 -24.90
C ASP A 103 -15.66 -19.72 -23.84
N MET A 104 -14.46 -19.24 -24.21
CA MET A 104 -13.32 -19.10 -23.29
C MET A 104 -13.27 -17.75 -22.55
N SER A 105 -14.19 -16.82 -22.83
CA SER A 105 -14.12 -15.45 -22.30
C SER A 105 -14.31 -15.37 -20.79
N PHE A 106 -15.13 -16.25 -20.22
CA PHE A 106 -15.32 -16.33 -18.77
C PHE A 106 -14.04 -16.77 -18.07
N ASP A 107 -13.43 -17.87 -18.51
CA ASP A 107 -12.15 -18.37 -17.97
C ASP A 107 -11.04 -17.32 -18.09
N ALA A 108 -10.98 -16.61 -19.22
CA ALA A 108 -10.01 -15.53 -19.42
C ALA A 108 -10.25 -14.36 -18.46
N SER A 109 -11.51 -13.96 -18.23
CA SER A 109 -11.86 -12.93 -17.26
C SER A 109 -11.48 -13.36 -15.84
N GLU A 110 -11.77 -14.60 -15.45
CA GLU A 110 -11.43 -15.13 -14.13
C GLU A 110 -9.91 -15.11 -13.90
N SER A 111 -9.11 -15.58 -14.87
CA SER A 111 -7.64 -15.53 -14.77
C SER A 111 -7.10 -14.09 -14.60
N VAL A 112 -7.69 -13.10 -15.27
CA VAL A 112 -7.29 -11.69 -15.10
C VAL A 112 -7.67 -11.16 -13.71
N VAL A 113 -8.85 -11.52 -13.21
CA VAL A 113 -9.29 -11.17 -11.85
C VAL A 113 -8.38 -11.82 -10.80
N GLU A 114 -7.98 -13.08 -10.98
CA GLU A 114 -7.03 -13.77 -10.10
C GLU A 114 -5.69 -13.03 -10.04
N CYS A 115 -5.15 -12.57 -11.17
CA CYS A 115 -3.94 -11.75 -11.21
C CYS A 115 -4.08 -10.48 -10.36
N ILE A 116 -5.21 -9.77 -10.47
CA ILE A 116 -5.50 -8.55 -9.70
C ILE A 116 -5.57 -8.86 -8.20
N GLN A 117 -6.29 -9.91 -7.83
CA GLN A 117 -6.47 -10.32 -6.44
C GLN A 117 -5.16 -10.81 -5.80
N GLU A 118 -4.29 -11.49 -6.56
CA GLU A 118 -2.97 -11.91 -6.11
C GLU A 118 -2.10 -10.69 -5.76
N ILE A 119 -2.07 -9.66 -6.63
CA ILE A 119 -1.36 -8.40 -6.34
C ILE A 119 -1.90 -7.75 -5.06
N ALA A 120 -3.22 -7.62 -4.94
CA ALA A 120 -3.84 -6.99 -3.78
C ALA A 120 -3.53 -7.75 -2.47
N LYS A 121 -3.52 -9.08 -2.52
CA LYS A 121 -3.20 -9.96 -1.39
C LYS A 121 -1.73 -9.85 -0.97
N GLU A 122 -0.82 -9.76 -1.93
CA GLU A 122 0.62 -9.67 -1.69
C GLU A 122 1.12 -8.23 -1.45
N CYS A 123 0.22 -7.24 -1.47
CA CYS A 123 0.51 -5.85 -1.14
C CYS A 123 -0.25 -5.39 0.13
N PRO A 124 0.05 -5.93 1.32
CA PRO A 124 -0.59 -5.50 2.55
C PRO A 124 -0.23 -4.05 2.91
N LYS A 125 -0.95 -3.45 3.87
CA LYS A 125 -0.70 -2.09 4.36
C LYS A 125 0.75 -1.83 4.75
N GLU A 126 1.40 -2.83 5.35
CA GLU A 126 2.78 -2.80 5.81
C GLU A 126 3.82 -3.06 4.70
N ALA A 127 3.39 -3.29 3.45
CA ALA A 127 4.32 -3.49 2.34
C ALA A 127 5.25 -2.29 2.16
N SER A 128 6.46 -2.55 1.66
CA SER A 128 7.40 -1.49 1.31
C SER A 128 6.83 -0.56 0.23
N LEU A 129 7.27 0.69 0.22
CA LEU A 129 6.91 1.64 -0.84
C LEU A 129 7.28 1.09 -2.24
N GLY A 130 8.41 0.38 -2.35
CA GLY A 130 8.82 -0.28 -3.59
C GLY A 130 7.78 -1.30 -4.07
N THR A 131 7.31 -2.17 -3.18
CA THR A 131 6.24 -3.13 -3.46
C THR A 131 4.95 -2.43 -3.87
N LYS A 132 4.52 -1.39 -3.13
CA LYS A 132 3.29 -0.64 -3.43
C LYS A 132 3.35 0.02 -4.81
N LYS A 133 4.48 0.64 -5.16
CA LYS A 133 4.69 1.24 -6.50
C LYS A 133 4.67 0.20 -7.61
N ASN A 134 5.34 -0.95 -7.40
CA ASN A 134 5.35 -2.04 -8.37
C ASN A 134 3.94 -2.61 -8.57
N ALA A 135 3.18 -2.82 -7.49
CA ALA A 135 1.80 -3.27 -7.53
C ALA A 135 0.91 -2.29 -8.33
N LEU A 136 0.96 -1.00 -8.03
CA LEU A 136 0.17 0.03 -8.74
C LEU A 136 0.51 0.10 -10.24
N GLU A 137 1.79 0.05 -10.61
CA GLU A 137 2.17 0.03 -12.02
C GLU A 137 1.73 -1.27 -12.72
N THR A 138 1.81 -2.41 -12.04
CA THR A 138 1.38 -3.71 -12.57
C THR A 138 -0.13 -3.77 -12.78
N LEU A 139 -0.93 -3.32 -11.79
CA LEU A 139 -2.38 -3.19 -11.93
C LEU A 139 -2.74 -2.26 -13.10
N ARG A 140 -2.05 -1.12 -13.25
CA ARG A 140 -2.27 -0.20 -14.36
C ARG A 140 -1.98 -0.86 -15.72
N LYS A 141 -0.91 -1.67 -15.81
CA LYS A 141 -0.60 -2.45 -17.02
C LYS A 141 -1.71 -3.46 -17.33
N ILE A 142 -2.24 -4.17 -16.33
CA ILE A 142 -3.38 -5.09 -16.49
C ILE A 142 -4.60 -4.33 -17.02
N GLY A 143 -4.94 -3.20 -16.42
CA GLY A 143 -6.02 -2.32 -16.89
C GLY A 143 -5.85 -1.93 -18.36
N LYS A 144 -4.63 -1.54 -18.77
CA LYS A 144 -4.34 -1.26 -20.19
C LYS A 144 -4.51 -2.48 -21.08
N SER A 145 -4.09 -3.68 -20.65
CA SER A 145 -4.28 -4.91 -21.42
C SER A 145 -5.77 -5.22 -21.64
N ILE A 146 -6.62 -4.99 -20.63
CA ILE A 146 -8.08 -5.12 -20.75
C ILE A 146 -8.63 -4.15 -21.81
N CYS A 147 -8.30 -2.86 -21.70
CA CYS A 147 -8.75 -1.84 -22.67
C CYS A 147 -8.31 -2.16 -24.10
N LEU A 148 -7.05 -2.55 -24.29
CA LEU A 148 -6.44 -2.67 -25.62
C LEU A 148 -6.60 -4.06 -26.26
N SER A 149 -7.17 -5.04 -25.56
CA SER A 149 -7.45 -6.36 -26.11
C SER A 149 -8.43 -6.27 -27.29
N ASN A 150 -8.10 -6.89 -28.42
CA ASN A 150 -8.85 -6.69 -29.66
C ASN A 150 -9.24 -8.02 -30.27
N ASP A 151 -10.46 -8.48 -30.02
CA ASP A 151 -11.14 -9.62 -30.66
C ASP A 151 -12.46 -9.90 -29.90
N THR A 152 -13.09 -11.05 -30.17
CA THR A 152 -14.31 -11.46 -29.47
C THR A 152 -14.03 -11.69 -27.99
N LEU A 153 -12.89 -12.28 -27.64
CA LEU A 153 -12.47 -12.50 -26.26
C LEU A 153 -12.36 -11.18 -25.50
N GLY A 154 -11.56 -10.23 -26.02
CA GLY A 154 -11.34 -8.93 -25.40
C GLY A 154 -12.62 -8.12 -25.23
N HIS A 155 -13.55 -8.21 -26.19
CA HIS A 155 -14.86 -7.58 -26.06
C HIS A 155 -15.67 -8.15 -24.89
N GLU A 156 -15.73 -9.47 -24.75
CA GLU A 156 -16.47 -10.10 -23.65
C GLU A 156 -15.79 -9.90 -22.29
N VAL A 157 -14.45 -9.91 -22.23
CA VAL A 157 -13.74 -9.56 -20.99
C VAL A 157 -14.00 -8.10 -20.62
N ARG A 158 -13.99 -7.15 -21.55
CA ARG A 158 -14.36 -5.76 -21.18
C ARG A 158 -15.77 -5.67 -20.60
N LYS A 159 -16.73 -6.44 -21.09
CA LYS A 159 -18.08 -6.44 -20.51
C LYS A 159 -18.11 -6.87 -19.05
N SER A 160 -17.27 -7.82 -18.61
CA SER A 160 -17.25 -8.20 -17.19
C SER A 160 -16.77 -7.04 -16.32
N PHE A 161 -15.77 -6.29 -16.77
CA PHE A 161 -15.25 -5.08 -16.12
C PHE A 161 -16.15 -3.83 -16.27
N GLN A 162 -17.36 -3.95 -16.83
CA GLN A 162 -18.37 -2.89 -16.71
C GLN A 162 -19.01 -2.88 -15.31
N TYR A 163 -18.96 -4.02 -14.60
CA TYR A 163 -19.57 -4.19 -13.28
C TYR A 163 -18.57 -4.66 -12.23
N ASP A 164 -17.51 -5.35 -12.63
CA ASP A 164 -16.45 -5.78 -11.73
C ASP A 164 -15.48 -4.63 -11.46
N THR A 165 -15.39 -4.20 -10.20
CA THR A 165 -14.57 -3.10 -9.71
C THR A 165 -13.25 -3.57 -9.10
N CYS A 166 -12.88 -4.85 -9.21
CA CYS A 166 -11.75 -5.42 -8.48
C CYS A 166 -10.41 -4.72 -8.78
N LEU A 167 -10.25 -4.18 -10.01
CA LEU A 167 -9.05 -3.44 -10.39
C LEU A 167 -8.96 -2.12 -9.62
N GLU A 168 -10.05 -1.34 -9.63
CA GLU A 168 -10.17 -0.06 -8.94
C GLU A 168 -10.05 -0.24 -7.43
N ASP A 169 -10.74 -1.23 -6.87
CA ASP A 169 -10.70 -1.56 -5.45
C ASP A 169 -9.29 -1.92 -4.99
N ALA A 170 -8.56 -2.70 -5.79
CA ALA A 170 -7.17 -3.05 -5.50
C ALA A 170 -6.25 -1.82 -5.52
N MET A 171 -6.37 -0.96 -6.55
CA MET A 171 -5.58 0.26 -6.65
C MET A 171 -5.89 1.23 -5.50
N TYR A 172 -7.17 1.47 -5.22
CA TYR A 172 -7.63 2.36 -4.16
C TYR A 172 -7.10 1.92 -2.80
N ARG A 173 -7.24 0.63 -2.48
CA ARG A 173 -6.73 0.06 -1.21
C ARG A 173 -5.23 0.26 -1.04
N ILE A 174 -4.43 0.10 -2.10
CA ILE A 174 -2.98 0.32 -2.01
C ILE A 174 -2.70 1.82 -1.79
N LEU A 175 -3.36 2.70 -2.55
CA LEU A 175 -3.20 4.15 -2.43
C LEU A 175 -3.60 4.70 -1.05
N GLU A 176 -4.63 4.15 -0.43
CA GLU A 176 -5.09 4.53 0.92
C GLU A 176 -4.02 4.28 1.98
N THR A 177 -3.11 3.32 1.74
CA THR A 177 -2.01 3.01 2.65
C THR A 177 -0.78 3.90 2.47
N LEU A 178 -0.80 4.80 1.48
CA LEU A 178 0.24 5.81 1.25
C LEU A 178 -0.21 7.13 1.87
N SER A 179 0.71 7.83 2.52
CA SER A 179 0.49 9.21 2.94
C SER A 179 0.40 10.16 1.74
N TYR A 180 -0.19 11.34 1.92
CA TYR A 180 -0.21 12.37 0.88
C TYR A 180 1.20 12.70 0.37
N GLY A 181 2.16 12.90 1.28
CA GLY A 181 3.56 13.19 0.91
C GLY A 181 4.22 12.07 0.09
N GLU A 182 3.88 10.79 0.34
CA GLU A 182 4.33 9.68 -0.49
C GLU A 182 3.66 9.69 -1.87
N ARG A 183 2.36 9.96 -1.95
CA ARG A 183 1.63 10.07 -3.22
C ARG A 183 2.18 11.22 -4.07
N ASP A 184 2.37 12.39 -3.49
CA ASP A 184 2.89 13.58 -4.16
C ASP A 184 4.31 13.33 -4.72
N ARG A 185 5.23 12.89 -3.84
CA ARG A 185 6.63 12.67 -4.20
C ARG A 185 6.83 11.56 -5.23
N HIS A 186 6.01 10.50 -5.20
CA HIS A 186 6.30 9.28 -5.96
C HIS A 186 5.31 8.96 -7.08
N LEU A 187 4.12 9.55 -7.08
CA LEU A 187 3.08 9.26 -8.07
C LEU A 187 2.64 10.51 -8.85
N MET A 188 2.63 11.69 -8.22
CA MET A 188 2.27 12.96 -8.87
C MET A 188 3.45 13.61 -9.61
N SER A 189 4.68 13.33 -9.18
CA SER A 189 5.91 13.85 -9.78
C SER A 189 6.73 12.76 -10.45
N ALA A 190 7.47 13.11 -11.51
CA ALA A 190 8.41 12.22 -12.19
C ALA A 190 9.73 12.92 -12.53
N PRO A 191 10.84 12.16 -12.64
CA PRO A 191 12.09 12.68 -13.19
C PRO A 191 11.90 13.26 -14.60
N ARG A 192 12.78 14.19 -14.98
CA ARG A 192 12.74 14.84 -16.30
C ARG A 192 12.74 13.79 -17.42
N GLY A 193 11.71 13.83 -18.26
CA GLY A 193 11.56 12.96 -19.43
C GLY A 193 10.68 11.72 -19.20
N GLU A 194 10.21 11.49 -17.97
CA GLU A 194 9.24 10.46 -17.66
C GLU A 194 7.86 11.07 -17.36
N LYS A 195 6.79 10.34 -17.70
CA LYS A 195 5.43 10.71 -17.29
C LYS A 195 5.18 10.32 -15.84
N PRO A 196 4.66 11.23 -15.00
CA PRO A 196 4.12 10.88 -13.67
C PRO A 196 3.13 9.73 -13.74
N TRP A 197 3.06 8.95 -12.67
CA TRP A 197 2.11 7.85 -12.60
C TRP A 197 0.66 8.36 -12.66
N TYR A 198 0.39 9.54 -12.07
CA TYR A 198 -0.89 10.24 -12.21
C TYR A 198 -1.31 10.43 -13.67
N GLU A 199 -0.43 10.93 -14.55
CA GLU A 199 -0.74 11.10 -15.97
C GLU A 199 -1.05 9.75 -16.65
N LYS A 200 -0.32 8.69 -16.27
CA LYS A 200 -0.58 7.33 -16.79
C LYS A 200 -1.93 6.79 -16.31
N MET A 201 -2.43 7.23 -15.16
CA MET A 201 -3.77 6.90 -14.67
C MET A 201 -4.84 7.68 -15.41
N CYS A 202 -4.64 8.98 -15.68
CA CYS A 202 -5.54 9.74 -16.55
C CYS A 202 -5.65 9.12 -17.95
N GLU A 203 -4.54 8.63 -18.51
CA GLU A 203 -4.57 7.86 -19.76
C GLU A 203 -5.42 6.59 -19.63
N LEU A 204 -5.31 5.85 -18.53
CA LEU A 204 -6.10 4.64 -18.30
C LEU A 204 -7.59 4.95 -18.14
N VAL A 205 -7.96 6.01 -17.42
CA VAL A 205 -9.34 6.50 -17.32
C VAL A 205 -9.91 6.80 -18.71
N GLY A 206 -9.17 7.52 -19.54
CA GLY A 206 -9.59 7.82 -20.92
C GLY A 206 -9.79 6.57 -21.77
N LEU A 207 -8.92 5.57 -21.63
CA LEU A 207 -9.07 4.27 -22.31
C LEU A 207 -10.30 3.50 -21.81
N GLY A 208 -10.54 3.48 -20.49
CA GLY A 208 -11.69 2.81 -19.88
C GLY A 208 -13.02 3.44 -20.30
N ALA A 209 -13.09 4.77 -20.32
CA ALA A 209 -14.26 5.53 -20.75
C ALA A 209 -14.66 5.20 -22.20
N GLY A 210 -13.69 4.96 -23.09
CA GLY A 210 -13.95 4.54 -24.47
C GLY A 210 -14.68 3.19 -24.61
N HIS A 211 -14.73 2.41 -23.54
CA HIS A 211 -15.40 1.10 -23.48
C HIS A 211 -16.50 1.02 -22.41
N CYS A 212 -16.78 2.13 -21.71
CA CYS A 212 -17.67 2.17 -20.55
C CYS A 212 -17.28 1.18 -19.44
N ILE A 213 -15.97 1.01 -19.20
CA ILE A 213 -15.42 0.18 -18.13
C ILE A 213 -14.62 1.03 -17.14
N PHE A 214 -14.36 0.47 -15.96
CA PHE A 214 -13.62 1.14 -14.89
C PHE A 214 -14.31 2.38 -14.33
N ALA A 215 -15.61 2.29 -14.05
CA ALA A 215 -16.43 3.42 -13.62
C ALA A 215 -15.93 4.09 -12.33
N GLU A 216 -15.29 3.32 -11.44
CA GLU A 216 -14.79 3.84 -10.14
C GLU A 216 -13.33 4.31 -10.22
N MET A 217 -12.71 4.32 -11.41
CA MET A 217 -11.30 4.71 -11.57
C MET A 217 -11.08 6.20 -11.26
N ASP A 218 -12.11 7.03 -11.42
CA ASP A 218 -12.07 8.43 -11.02
C ASP A 218 -11.85 8.59 -9.51
N ASN A 219 -12.34 7.67 -8.68
CA ASN A 219 -12.07 7.68 -7.23
C ASN A 219 -10.60 7.38 -6.92
N VAL A 220 -9.99 6.48 -7.70
CA VAL A 220 -8.55 6.14 -7.59
C VAL A 220 -7.70 7.37 -7.89
N VAL A 221 -8.03 8.11 -8.95
CA VAL A 221 -7.34 9.36 -9.32
C VAL A 221 -7.61 10.45 -8.28
N GLY A 222 -8.87 10.63 -7.85
CA GLY A 222 -9.24 11.64 -6.85
C GLY A 222 -8.55 11.44 -5.50
N LEU A 223 -8.33 10.20 -5.07
CA LEU A 223 -7.59 9.90 -3.84
C LEU A 223 -6.13 10.41 -3.88
N MET A 224 -5.53 10.51 -5.07
CA MET A 224 -4.18 11.04 -5.21
C MET A 224 -4.10 12.54 -4.90
N GLU A 225 -5.15 13.28 -5.23
CA GLU A 225 -5.24 14.73 -5.05
C GLU A 225 -5.71 15.10 -3.63
N LEU A 226 -6.36 14.17 -2.94
CA LEU A 226 -6.86 14.37 -1.58
C LEU A 226 -5.72 14.62 -0.60
N GLY A 227 -5.75 15.80 0.05
CA GLY A 227 -4.72 16.29 0.97
C GLY A 227 -3.89 17.47 0.43
N LYS A 228 -4.06 17.82 -0.85
CA LYS A 228 -3.46 19.00 -1.49
C LYS A 228 -4.11 20.28 -0.96
N GLY A 229 -3.71 20.71 0.24
CA GLY A 229 -4.25 21.88 0.92
C GLY A 229 -4.35 21.78 2.44
N SER A 230 -4.01 20.63 3.04
CA SER A 230 -3.72 20.55 4.48
C SER A 230 -2.28 20.99 4.67
N THR A 231 -2.07 22.30 4.76
CA THR A 231 -0.91 22.84 5.46
C THR A 231 -1.04 22.30 6.89
N ASP A 232 -0.26 21.28 7.22
CA ASP A 232 0.11 21.06 8.61
C ASP A 232 0.91 22.32 8.97
N GLU A 233 0.21 23.31 9.54
CA GLU A 233 0.83 24.38 10.30
C GLU A 233 1.56 23.68 11.44
N ASP A 234 2.86 23.47 11.24
CA ASP A 234 3.77 23.11 12.31
C ASP A 234 3.54 24.11 13.45
N ASP A 235 3.13 23.59 14.62
CA ASP A 235 3.06 24.31 15.88
C ASP A 235 4.43 25.00 16.11
N GLU A 236 4.53 26.28 15.77
CA GLU A 236 5.68 27.10 16.13
C GLU A 236 5.67 27.26 17.65
N ASP A 237 6.64 26.61 18.28
CA ASP A 237 6.96 26.71 19.69
C ASP A 237 7.01 28.18 20.14
N GLU A 238 6.03 28.55 20.97
CA GLU A 238 5.93 29.82 21.68
C GLU A 238 7.10 29.91 22.70
N HIS A 239 8.24 30.42 22.24
CA HIS A 239 9.31 30.88 23.12
C HIS A 239 9.49 32.39 22.98
N GLY A 240 8.82 33.09 23.90
CA GLY A 240 8.99 34.51 24.11
C GLY A 240 10.45 34.89 24.41
N ASN A 241 10.86 36.01 23.86
CA ASN A 241 11.95 36.80 24.40
C ASN A 241 11.63 38.28 24.17
N ASP A 242 11.14 38.92 25.24
CA ASP A 242 11.17 40.36 25.44
C ASP A 242 12.62 40.86 25.31
N GLY A 243 12.78 41.96 24.59
CA GLY A 243 14.07 42.63 24.43
C GLY A 243 13.91 43.90 23.60
N GLU A 244 13.47 44.95 24.28
CA GLU A 244 13.52 46.35 23.85
C GLU A 244 14.94 46.72 23.36
N ASP A 245 15.05 47.46 22.25
CA ASP A 245 15.66 48.81 22.25
C ASP A 245 15.76 49.44 20.85
N GLU A 246 15.04 50.56 20.74
CA GLU A 246 15.34 51.86 20.14
C GLU A 246 16.28 52.04 18.92
N GLN A 247 15.68 52.73 17.92
CA GLN A 247 16.20 53.85 17.11
C GLN A 247 17.40 53.59 16.18
N SER A 248 17.22 53.89 14.88
CA SER A 248 17.71 55.15 14.28
C SER A 248 17.72 55.15 12.74
N GLU A 249 17.18 56.24 12.21
CA GLU A 249 17.59 57.03 11.04
C GLU A 249 17.19 56.60 9.61
N GLU A 250 16.56 57.60 9.00
CA GLU A 250 16.22 57.85 7.60
C GLU A 250 17.41 57.71 6.65
N ASP A 251 17.14 57.32 5.41
CA ASP A 251 17.81 57.95 4.27
C ASP A 251 16.91 57.86 3.02
N GLU A 252 16.40 59.04 2.64
CA GLU A 252 15.83 59.33 1.34
C GLU A 252 16.90 59.21 0.25
N HIS A 253 16.58 58.55 -0.86
CA HIS A 253 17.14 58.97 -2.15
C HIS A 253 16.14 58.72 -3.28
N GLY A 254 15.71 59.82 -3.89
CA GLY A 254 14.72 59.85 -4.96
C GLY A 254 15.28 59.74 -6.38
N SER A 255 14.32 59.90 -7.31
CA SER A 255 14.42 60.04 -8.78
C SER A 255 14.93 58.78 -9.52
N ASP A 256 14.28 58.31 -10.58
CA ASP A 256 13.96 59.09 -11.78
C ASP A 256 12.85 58.42 -12.62
N ALA A 257 12.08 59.27 -13.29
CA ALA A 257 10.97 58.92 -14.17
C ALA A 257 11.47 58.67 -15.60
N GLY A 258 10.76 57.82 -16.34
CA GLY A 258 11.01 57.60 -17.76
C GLY A 258 9.87 56.78 -18.37
N GLU A 259 8.78 57.47 -18.70
CA GLU A 259 7.74 57.05 -19.64
C GLU A 259 8.29 57.08 -21.08
N ASP A 260 7.74 56.22 -21.94
CA ASP A 260 7.59 56.33 -23.41
C ASP A 260 7.26 54.90 -23.92
N GLU A 261 6.00 54.49 -24.00
CA GLU A 261 5.00 54.71 -25.07
C GLU A 261 5.43 54.35 -26.50
N GLU A 262 4.57 53.52 -27.12
CA GLU A 262 4.27 53.42 -28.56
C GLU A 262 5.34 52.84 -29.52
N SER A 263 5.04 52.10 -30.60
CA SER A 263 3.80 51.65 -31.26
C SER A 263 4.19 50.79 -32.50
N GLU A 264 3.16 50.22 -33.15
CA GLU A 264 3.09 49.79 -34.57
C GLU A 264 3.83 48.50 -34.98
N ASP A 265 3.14 47.40 -35.28
CA ASP A 265 2.28 47.11 -36.45
C ASP A 265 3.07 46.92 -37.76
N VAL A 266 3.00 45.71 -38.32
CA VAL A 266 2.42 45.41 -39.65
C VAL A 266 2.99 44.12 -40.27
N SER A 267 2.04 43.30 -40.74
CA SER A 267 2.08 42.55 -42.01
C SER A 267 3.05 41.36 -42.15
N ASP A 268 2.82 40.33 -42.96
CA ASP A 268 1.68 39.73 -43.67
C ASP A 268 2.33 38.55 -44.46
N VAL A 269 1.52 37.62 -44.94
CA VAL A 269 1.74 36.90 -46.21
C VAL A 269 2.68 35.66 -46.30
N LEU A 270 2.08 34.61 -46.93
CA LEU A 270 2.61 33.53 -47.79
C LEU A 270 2.80 32.08 -47.26
N VAL A 271 1.68 31.34 -47.29
CA VAL A 271 1.36 30.17 -48.16
C VAL A 271 2.52 29.36 -48.80
N ARG A 272 2.28 28.03 -48.87
CA ARG A 272 2.81 26.96 -49.76
C ARG A 272 3.85 26.07 -49.05
N GLY A 273 3.64 24.77 -48.83
CA GLY A 273 3.06 23.75 -49.70
C GLY A 273 4.19 22.92 -50.31
N LYS A 274 4.44 21.70 -49.81
CA LYS A 274 5.13 20.67 -50.61
C LYS A 274 4.77 19.24 -50.18
N ARG A 275 4.01 18.62 -51.07
CA ARG A 275 3.89 17.17 -51.29
C ARG A 275 5.21 16.59 -51.81
N GLU A 276 5.29 15.26 -51.71
CA GLU A 276 6.17 14.32 -52.45
C GLU A 276 7.62 14.17 -51.97
N SER A 277 7.96 12.96 -51.50
CA SER A 277 8.71 12.04 -52.38
C SER A 277 8.48 10.58 -51.98
N LEU A 278 8.01 9.81 -52.95
CA LEU A 278 8.17 8.37 -53.05
C LEU A 278 9.66 8.00 -53.04
N ARG A 279 10.02 6.94 -52.32
CA ARG A 279 10.83 5.81 -52.78
C ARG A 279 10.68 4.64 -51.83
#